data_AF-A0A3L8CF45-F1
#
_entry.id   AF-A0A3L8CF45-F1
#
_cell.length_a   1.000
_cell.length_b   1.000
_cell.length_c   1.000
_cell.angle_alpha   90.00
_cell.angle_beta   90.00
_cell.angle_gamma   90.00
#
_symmetry.space_group_name_H-M   'P 1'
#
loop_
_entity.id
_entity.type
_entity.pdbx_description
1 polymer ?
#
loop_
_entity_poly.entity_id
_entity_poly.type
_entity_poly.pdbx_seq_one_letter_code
_entity_poly.pdbx_strand_id
1 'polypeptide(L)'
;MTESATPKGLKKIPQHHSLTKMTGQPKIRMFTCALGQWLRKYHGFDVDFSYRWVRDSNGNLYFALSGSRSVQDVFADYLVNNNGDYFTDATVTQY
;
A
#
# COMPACT_ATOMS: atom_id res chain seq x y z
N MET A 1 14.22 -8.44 21.30
CA MET A 1 14.58 -7.41 20.30
C MET A 1 13.75 -7.67 19.06
N THR A 2 12.65 -6.94 18.89
CA THR A 2 11.73 -7.10 17.74
C THR A 2 12.31 -6.34 16.55
N GLU A 3 12.96 -7.06 15.64
CA GLU A 3 13.31 -6.54 14.32
C GLU A 3 12.02 -6.08 13.64
N SER A 4 11.88 -4.77 13.46
CA SER A 4 10.77 -4.21 12.71
C SER A 4 10.85 -4.77 11.29
N ALA A 5 9.90 -5.62 10.93
CA ALA A 5 9.84 -6.37 9.68
C ALA A 5 9.51 -5.48 8.46
N THR A 6 10.17 -4.32 8.35
CA THR A 6 10.20 -3.53 7.13
C THR A 6 11.27 -4.15 6.23
N PRO A 7 10.91 -4.72 5.07
CA PRO A 7 11.89 -5.28 4.15
C PRO A 7 12.94 -4.23 3.80
N LYS A 8 14.23 -4.62 3.86
CA LYS A 8 15.38 -3.77 3.51
C LYS A 8 15.22 -3.28 2.07
N GLY A 9 14.70 -2.06 1.89
CA GLY A 9 14.36 -1.47 0.58
C GLY A 9 13.28 -0.39 0.66
N LEU A 10 12.40 -0.48 1.65
CA LEU A 10 11.39 0.55 1.94
C LEU A 10 11.96 1.52 2.98
N LYS A 11 12.90 2.38 2.58
CA LYS A 11 13.41 3.47 3.45
C LYS A 11 12.24 4.33 3.93
N LYS A 12 12.22 4.69 5.22
CA LYS A 12 11.24 5.61 5.85
C LYS A 12 11.16 6.94 5.09
N ILE A 13 9.95 7.33 4.66
CA ILE A 13 9.63 8.66 4.11
C ILE A 13 8.18 8.98 4.54
N PRO A 14 7.81 10.28 4.65
CA PRO A 14 7.63 11.12 5.86
C PRO A 14 6.44 10.70 6.77
N GLN A 15 6.04 11.58 7.72
CA GLN A 15 5.16 11.43 8.92
C GLN A 15 3.94 10.48 8.91
N HIS A 16 3.39 10.10 7.76
CA HIS A 16 2.26 9.17 7.67
C HIS A 16 2.58 8.13 6.59
N HIS A 17 2.97 6.94 7.04
CA HIS A 17 3.30 5.84 6.16
C HIS A 17 2.59 4.56 6.60
N SER A 18 2.08 3.81 5.63
CA SER A 18 1.62 2.45 5.86
C SER A 18 2.50 1.47 5.11
N LEU A 19 2.74 0.32 5.73
CA LEU A 19 3.31 -0.85 5.10
C LEU A 19 2.23 -1.92 5.00
N THR A 20 1.92 -2.35 3.78
CA THR A 20 0.93 -3.39 3.50
C THR A 20 1.63 -4.61 2.95
N LYS A 21 1.46 -5.76 3.60
CA LYS A 21 1.88 -7.06 3.06
C LYS A 21 0.68 -7.70 2.36
N MET A 22 0.81 -7.95 1.06
CA MET A 22 -0.20 -8.63 0.24
C MET A 22 0.28 -10.02 -0.17
N THR A 23 -0.63 -11.00 -0.15
CA THR A 23 -0.36 -12.39 -0.53
C THR A 23 -1.21 -12.82 -1.74
N GLY A 24 -0.98 -14.04 -2.27
CA GLY A 24 -1.81 -14.59 -3.36
C GLY A 24 -1.45 -14.08 -4.76
N GLN A 25 -0.15 -13.96 -5.05
CA GLN A 25 0.39 -13.44 -6.33
C GLN A 25 -0.15 -12.04 -6.72
N PRO A 26 0.13 -11.00 -5.93
CA PRO A 26 -0.52 -9.71 -6.11
C PRO A 26 -0.29 -9.09 -7.49
N LYS A 27 -1.33 -8.58 -8.16
CA LYS A 27 -1.24 -7.93 -9.48
C LYS A 27 -0.84 -6.44 -9.35
N ILE A 28 0.41 -6.18 -8.96
CA ILE A 28 0.90 -4.84 -8.58
C ILE A 28 0.55 -3.72 -9.57
N ARG A 29 0.70 -3.94 -10.88
CA ARG A 29 0.43 -2.89 -11.88
C ARG A 29 -1.05 -2.49 -11.92
N MET A 30 -1.96 -3.48 -11.82
CA MET A 30 -3.40 -3.23 -11.79
C MET A 30 -3.79 -2.58 -10.47
N PHE A 31 -3.24 -3.09 -9.37
CA PHE A 31 -3.43 -2.54 -8.02
C PHE A 31 -3.04 -1.06 -7.96
N THR A 32 -1.85 -0.67 -8.41
CA THR A 32 -1.42 0.74 -8.33
C THR A 32 -2.20 1.66 -9.25
N CYS A 33 -2.63 1.17 -10.42
CA CYS A 33 -3.49 1.92 -11.31
C CYS A 33 -4.86 2.19 -10.68
N ALA A 34 -5.50 1.15 -10.15
CA ALA A 34 -6.79 1.24 -9.46
C ALA A 34 -6.70 2.12 -8.21
N LEU A 35 -5.63 1.99 -7.41
CA LEU A 35 -5.36 2.85 -6.25
C LEU A 35 -5.28 4.33 -6.66
N GLY A 36 -4.56 4.65 -7.73
CA GLY A 36 -4.46 6.02 -8.23
C GLY A 36 -5.81 6.59 -8.67
N GLN A 37 -6.65 5.78 -9.31
CA GLN A 37 -8.02 6.17 -9.68
C GLN A 37 -8.91 6.36 -8.44
N TRP A 38 -8.80 5.47 -7.45
CA TRP A 38 -9.54 5.53 -6.20
C TRP A 38 -9.18 6.81 -5.43
N LEU A 39 -7.90 7.06 -5.19
CA LEU A 39 -7.45 8.26 -4.48
C LEU A 39 -7.93 9.55 -5.15
N ARG A 40 -7.85 9.63 -6.49
CA ARG A 40 -8.33 10.81 -7.24
C ARG A 40 -9.84 11.00 -7.17
N LYS A 41 -10.62 9.92 -7.04
CA LYS A 41 -12.07 10.01 -6.84
C LYS A 41 -12.43 10.70 -5.53
N TYR A 42 -11.65 10.50 -4.46
CA TYR A 42 -11.91 11.08 -3.14
C TYR A 42 -11.22 12.43 -2.89
N HIS A 43 -10.06 12.66 -3.51
CA HIS A 43 -9.24 13.86 -3.25
C HIS A 43 -9.09 14.81 -4.44
N GLY A 44 -9.64 14.47 -5.60
CA GLY A 44 -9.37 15.19 -6.85
C GLY A 44 -8.00 14.85 -7.45
N PHE A 45 -7.64 15.53 -8.54
CA PHE A 45 -6.39 15.24 -9.27
C PHE A 45 -5.12 15.68 -8.53
N ASP A 46 -5.23 16.62 -7.59
CA ASP A 46 -4.10 17.24 -6.87
C ASP A 46 -3.68 16.45 -5.61
N VAL A 47 -4.05 15.18 -5.51
CA VAL A 47 -3.67 14.32 -4.38
C VAL A 47 -2.17 14.03 -4.40
N ASP A 48 -1.46 14.46 -3.35
CA ASP A 48 -0.05 14.15 -3.16
C ASP A 48 0.12 12.83 -2.39
N PHE A 49 0.72 11.84 -3.05
CA PHE A 49 1.10 10.57 -2.46
C PHE A 49 2.27 9.95 -3.22
N SER A 50 3.02 9.11 -2.53
CA SER A 50 4.09 8.32 -3.13
C SER A 50 4.00 6.88 -2.63
N TYR A 51 4.45 5.93 -3.46
CA TYR A 51 4.47 4.53 -3.07
C TYR A 51 5.74 3.84 -3.52
N ARG A 52 6.08 2.76 -2.81
CA ARG A 52 7.17 1.85 -3.14
C ARG A 52 6.72 0.43 -2.90
N TRP A 53 7.31 -0.52 -3.61
CA TRP A 53 7.00 -1.92 -3.39
C TRP A 53 8.20 -2.82 -3.65
N VAL A 54 8.17 -3.99 -3.01
CA VAL A 54 9.15 -5.07 -3.21
C VAL A 54 8.43 -6.40 -3.13
N ARG A 55 8.89 -7.38 -3.91
CA ARG A 55 8.45 -8.77 -3.79
C ARG A 55 9.48 -9.58 -3.01
N ASP A 56 9.00 -10.43 -2.12
CA ASP A 56 9.86 -11.44 -1.51
C ASP A 56 10.00 -12.68 -2.41
N SER A 57 10.89 -13.60 -2.00
CA SER A 57 11.12 -14.87 -2.70
C SER A 57 9.89 -15.81 -2.70
N ASN A 58 8.93 -15.57 -1.81
CA ASN A 58 7.70 -16.35 -1.69
C ASN A 58 6.58 -15.76 -2.57
N GLY A 59 6.85 -14.70 -3.32
CA GLY A 59 5.90 -14.03 -4.19
C GLY A 59 4.93 -13.09 -3.47
N ASN A 60 5.10 -12.86 -2.17
CA ASN A 60 4.36 -11.83 -1.44
C ASN A 60 4.85 -10.45 -1.86
N LEU A 61 3.95 -9.48 -1.80
CA LEU A 61 4.23 -8.10 -2.14
C LEU A 61 4.18 -7.24 -0.87
N TYR A 62 5.25 -6.51 -0.61
CA TYR A 62 5.28 -5.47 0.41
C TYR A 62 5.13 -4.13 -0.27
N PHE A 63 4.09 -3.38 0.09
CA PHE A 63 3.71 -2.12 -0.49
C PHE A 63 3.72 -1.03 0.57
N ALA A 64 4.58 -0.04 0.40
CA ALA A 64 4.61 1.15 1.24
C ALA A 64 3.87 2.29 0.55
N LEU A 65 2.95 2.94 1.28
CA LEU A 65 2.27 4.14 0.84
C LEU A 65 2.57 5.29 1.80
N SER A 66 3.06 6.41 1.27
CA SER A 66 3.28 7.65 2.00
C SER A 66 2.36 8.74 1.43
N GLY A 67 1.72 9.49 2.31
CA GLY A 67 0.76 10.55 1.95
C GLY A 67 0.16 11.17 3.20
N SER A 68 -0.83 12.05 3.07
CA SER A 68 -1.53 12.64 4.23
C SER A 68 -2.30 11.58 5.03
N ARG A 69 -2.78 11.93 6.23
CA ARG A 69 -3.67 11.04 7.00
C ARG A 69 -4.89 10.61 6.20
N SER A 70 -5.48 11.55 5.46
CA SER A 70 -6.64 11.29 4.62
C SER A 70 -6.35 10.28 3.50
N VAL A 71 -5.15 10.34 2.90
CA VAL A 71 -4.67 9.31 1.96
C VAL A 71 -4.60 7.94 2.62
N GLN A 72 -4.15 7.85 3.88
CA GLN A 72 -4.10 6.58 4.61
C GLN A 72 -5.51 6.03 4.91
N ASP A 73 -6.45 6.90 5.25
CA ASP A 73 -7.83 6.49 5.53
C ASP A 73 -8.52 5.98 4.25
N VAL A 74 -8.36 6.68 3.12
CA VAL A 74 -8.89 6.23 1.81
C VAL A 74 -8.18 4.96 1.33
N PHE A 75 -6.89 4.80 1.62
CA PHE A 75 -6.16 3.58 1.29
C PHE A 75 -6.68 2.37 2.08
N ALA A 76 -7.04 2.54 3.35
CA ALA A 76 -7.67 1.47 4.14
C ALA A 76 -9.01 1.05 3.53
N ASP A 77 -9.84 2.02 3.13
CA ASP A 77 -11.09 1.76 2.40
C ASP A 77 -10.85 1.03 1.06
N TYR A 78 -9.85 1.45 0.29
CA TYR A 78 -9.46 0.80 -0.96
C TYR A 78 -9.11 -0.68 -0.75
N LEU A 79 -8.31 -1.01 0.28
CA LEU A 79 -7.92 -2.39 0.57
C LEU A 79 -9.12 -3.27 0.94
N VAL A 80 -10.08 -2.74 1.68
CA VAL A 80 -11.31 -3.48 2.04
C VAL A 80 -12.17 -3.76 0.81
N ASN A 81 -12.34 -2.76 -0.07
CA ASN A 81 -13.23 -2.86 -1.23
C ASN A 81 -12.65 -3.69 -2.39
N ASN A 82 -11.34 -3.90 -2.44
CA ASN A 82 -10.66 -4.59 -3.55
C ASN A 82 -10.02 -5.92 -3.10
N ASN A 83 -10.44 -6.45 -1.95
CA ASN A 83 -9.97 -7.73 -1.45
C ASN A 83 -10.45 -8.86 -2.38
N GLY A 84 -9.53 -9.69 -2.87
CA GLY A 84 -9.79 -10.77 -3.82
C GLY A 84 -9.57 -10.40 -5.30
N ASP A 85 -9.55 -9.11 -5.66
CA ASP A 85 -9.37 -8.69 -7.06
C ASP A 85 -7.90 -8.72 -7.50
N TYR A 86 -7.04 -8.18 -6.62
CA TYR A 86 -5.61 -7.97 -6.91
C TYR A 86 -4.69 -8.76 -6.00
N PHE A 87 -5.18 -9.21 -4.85
CA PHE A 87 -4.46 -9.95 -3.81
C PHE A 87 -5.47 -10.84 -3.07
N THR A 88 -4.99 -11.90 -2.41
CA THR A 88 -5.85 -12.80 -1.62
C THR A 88 -6.05 -12.33 -0.19
N ASP A 89 -5.00 -11.75 0.39
CA ASP A 89 -5.04 -11.19 1.74
C ASP A 89 -4.08 -10.01 1.83
N ALA A 90 -4.39 -9.05 2.70
CA ALA A 90 -3.60 -7.85 2.94
C ALA A 90 -3.54 -7.51 4.44
N THR A 91 -2.33 -7.44 4.99
CA THR A 91 -2.09 -6.99 6.37
C THR A 91 -1.42 -5.62 6.35
N VAL A 92 -2.03 -4.64 7.03
CA VAL A 92 -1.54 -3.25 7.08
C VAL A 92 -0.89 -2.96 8.43
N THR A 93 0.24 -2.27 8.41
CA THR A 93 0.88 -1.66 9.58
C THR A 93 1.01 -0.16 9.33
N GLN A 94 0.41 0.66 10.20
CA GLN A 94 0.51 2.12 10.16
C GLN A 94 1.62 2.62 11.08
N TYR A 95 2.26 3.73 10.72
CA TYR A 95 3.36 4.34 11.45
C TYR A 95 3.26 5.87 11.47
#